data_AF-G9KNM8-F1
#
_entry.id   AF-G9KNM8-F1
#
_cell.length_a   1.000
_cell.length_b   1.000
_cell.length_c   1.000
_cell.angle_alpha   90.00
_cell.angle_beta   90.00
_cell.angle_gamma   90.00
#
_symmetry.space_group_name_H-M   'P 1'
#
loop_
_entity.id
_entity.type
_entity.pdbx_description
1 polymer ?
#
loop_
_entity_poly.entity_id
_entity_poly.type
_entity_poly.pdbx_seq_one_letter_code
_entity_poly.pdbx_strand_id
1 'polypeptide(L)'
;TKLDDEFLDMERKIDITNKAVAEILSKATEYLQPNPAYRAKLGMLNTVSKIRGQVKTTGYPQTEGLLGDCMLKYGKELGEGSTFGNALIEVGESMKLM
;
A
#
# COMPACT_ATOMS: atom_id res chain seq x y z
N THR A 1 15.57 46.02 -5.50
CA THR A 1 14.58 46.56 -6.47
C THR A 1 13.33 45.69 -6.38
N LYS A 2 12.15 46.13 -6.86
CA LYS A 2 10.93 45.28 -6.82
C LYS A 2 11.12 43.90 -7.47
N LEU A 3 11.98 43.81 -8.49
CA LEU A 3 12.33 42.55 -9.15
C LEU A 3 13.11 41.58 -8.24
N ASP A 4 13.94 42.11 -7.33
CA ASP A 4 14.68 41.27 -6.38
C ASP A 4 13.74 40.63 -5.35
N ASP A 5 12.73 41.38 -4.89
CA ASP A 5 11.72 40.89 -3.94
C ASP A 5 10.82 39.81 -4.56
N GLU A 6 10.43 39.98 -5.84
CA GLU A 6 9.69 38.96 -6.59
C GLU A 6 10.52 37.70 -6.83
N PHE A 7 11.81 37.84 -7.11
CA PHE A 7 12.72 36.71 -7.29
C PHE A 7 12.90 35.91 -5.99
N LEU A 8 13.09 36.61 -4.86
CA LEU A 8 13.18 36.00 -3.54
C LEU A 8 11.87 35.30 -3.12
N ASP A 9 10.71 35.86 -3.47
CA ASP A 9 9.42 35.19 -3.22
C ASP A 9 9.23 33.92 -4.07
N MET A 10 9.68 33.94 -5.33
CA MET A 10 9.67 32.76 -6.19
C MET A 10 10.60 31.67 -5.65
N GLU A 11 11.82 32.01 -5.24
CA GLU A 11 12.76 31.09 -4.61
C GLU A 11 12.16 30.45 -3.36
N ARG A 12 11.57 31.26 -2.48
CA ARG A 12 10.87 30.78 -1.28
C ARG A 12 9.73 29.81 -1.61
N LYS A 13 8.93 30.09 -2.65
CA LYS A 13 7.83 29.22 -3.08
C LYS A 13 8.33 27.88 -3.62
N ILE A 14 9.43 27.89 -4.38
CA ILE A 14 10.05 26.66 -4.88
C ILE A 14 10.57 25.82 -3.71
N ASP A 15 11.23 26.44 -2.74
CA ASP A 15 11.71 25.75 -1.54
C ASP A 15 10.58 25.09 -0.74
N ILE A 16 9.48 25.82 -0.52
CA ILE A 16 8.30 25.27 0.16
C ILE A 16 7.70 24.13 -0.65
N THR A 17 7.61 24.26 -1.97
CA THR A 17 7.06 23.23 -2.85
C THR A 17 7.90 21.95 -2.78
N ASN A 18 9.23 22.06 -2.81
CA ASN A 18 10.12 20.90 -2.69
C ASN A 18 9.96 20.17 -1.35
N LYS A 19 9.86 20.94 -0.24
CA LYS A 19 9.60 20.37 1.09
C LYS A 19 8.24 19.66 1.14
N ALA A 20 7.20 20.29 0.62
CA ALA A 20 5.86 19.73 0.59
C ALA A 20 5.79 18.43 -0.24
N VAL A 21 6.41 18.40 -1.42
CA VAL A 21 6.45 17.20 -2.28
C VAL A 21 7.14 16.04 -1.56
N ALA A 22 8.31 16.29 -0.95
CA ALA A 22 9.04 15.25 -0.22
C ALA A 22 8.23 14.69 0.96
N GLU A 23 7.60 15.56 1.74
CA GLU A 23 6.80 15.16 2.90
C GLU A 23 5.52 14.42 2.50
N ILE A 24 4.79 14.90 1.49
CA ILE A 24 3.58 14.24 0.98
C ILE A 24 3.92 12.84 0.44
N LEU A 25 5.00 12.70 -0.34
CA LEU A 25 5.43 11.39 -0.85
C LEU A 25 5.79 10.43 0.28
N SER A 26 6.50 10.91 1.30
CA SER A 26 6.81 10.13 2.49
C SER A 26 5.53 9.69 3.20
N LYS A 27 4.65 10.63 3.55
CA LYS A 27 3.41 10.35 4.29
C LYS A 27 2.42 9.48 3.52
N ALA A 28 2.31 9.66 2.21
CA ALA A 28 1.50 8.79 1.36
C ALA A 28 2.05 7.35 1.34
N THR A 29 3.37 7.18 1.29
CA THR A 29 4.02 5.86 1.34
C THR A 29 3.83 5.20 2.71
N GLU A 30 3.93 5.97 3.80
CA GLU A 30 3.64 5.51 5.17
C GLU A 30 2.18 5.10 5.35
N TYR A 31 1.25 5.89 4.80
CA TYR A 31 -0.18 5.59 4.84
C TYR A 31 -0.52 4.32 4.08
N LEU A 32 0.01 4.17 2.86
CA LEU A 32 -0.23 2.98 2.04
C LEU A 32 0.42 1.72 2.62
N GLN A 33 1.54 1.85 3.34
CA GLN A 33 2.27 0.74 3.93
C GLN A 33 2.80 1.12 5.33
N PRO A 34 1.95 0.98 6.37
CA PRO A 34 2.35 1.29 7.74
C PRO A 34 3.54 0.46 8.20
N ASN A 35 3.63 -0.81 7.76
CA ASN A 35 4.71 -1.72 8.09
C ASN A 35 6.05 -1.28 7.46
N PRO A 36 7.07 -0.91 8.25
CA PRO A 36 8.37 -0.47 7.74
C PRO A 36 9.08 -1.52 6.86
N ALA A 37 8.89 -2.81 7.13
CA ALA A 37 9.53 -3.89 6.38
C ALA A 37 9.04 -3.98 4.93
N TYR A 38 7.79 -3.59 4.66
CA TYR A 38 7.18 -3.64 3.32
C TYR A 38 7.22 -2.29 2.60
N ARG A 39 7.37 -1.19 3.34
CA ARG A 39 7.53 0.16 2.80
C ARG A 39 8.70 0.28 1.82
N ALA A 40 9.84 -0.31 2.15
CA ALA A 40 11.03 -0.31 1.27
C ALA A 40 10.75 -1.02 -0.07
N LYS A 41 9.89 -2.05 -0.08
CA LYS A 41 9.53 -2.79 -1.29
C LYS A 41 8.51 -2.04 -2.16
N LEU A 42 7.61 -1.25 -1.56
CA LEU A 42 6.64 -0.45 -2.31
C LEU A 42 7.32 0.58 -3.23
N GLY A 43 8.40 1.22 -2.75
CA GLY A 43 9.19 2.15 -3.55
C GLY A 43 9.79 1.53 -4.83
N MET A 44 10.01 0.21 -4.84
CA MET A 44 10.59 -0.53 -5.97
C MET A 44 9.54 -1.04 -6.98
N LEU A 45 8.28 -1.20 -6.57
CA LEU A 45 7.23 -1.81 -7.41
C LEU A 45 6.62 -0.84 -8.44
N ASN A 46 6.63 0.46 -8.17
CA ASN A 46 5.99 1.46 -9.04
C ASN A 46 6.69 1.63 -10.41
N THR A 47 7.95 1.21 -10.55
CA THR A 47 8.72 1.42 -11.78
C THR A 47 8.61 0.26 -12.79
N VAL A 48 8.24 -0.96 -12.36
CA VAL A 48 8.46 -2.18 -13.18
C VAL A 48 7.16 -2.93 -13.57
N SER A 49 6.06 -2.80 -12.82
CA SER A 49 4.88 -3.68 -13.01
C SER A 49 3.90 -3.32 -14.13
N LYS A 50 4.04 -2.18 -14.84
CA LYS A 50 3.04 -1.75 -15.84
C LYS A 50 3.26 -2.29 -17.26
N ILE A 51 4.42 -2.87 -17.58
CA ILE A 51 4.81 -3.18 -18.97
C ILE A 51 4.27 -4.53 -19.47
N ARG A 52 3.89 -5.47 -18.58
CA ARG A 52 3.59 -6.87 -18.97
C ARG A 52 2.16 -7.36 -18.73
N GLY A 53 1.21 -6.48 -18.38
CA GLY A 53 -0.19 -6.88 -18.19
C GLY A 53 -0.41 -7.93 -17.09
N GLN A 54 0.57 -8.13 -16.20
CA GLN A 54 0.47 -9.06 -15.10
C GLN A 54 -0.34 -8.44 -13.97
N VAL A 55 -1.20 -9.28 -13.37
CA VAL A 55 -1.96 -9.03 -12.14
C VAL A 55 -1.13 -8.19 -11.17
N LYS A 56 -1.75 -7.17 -10.54
CA LYS A 56 -1.13 -6.30 -9.54
C LYS A 56 -0.68 -7.11 -8.32
N THR A 57 0.37 -7.90 -8.45
CA THR A 57 1.00 -8.59 -7.34
C THR A 57 1.86 -7.57 -6.63
N THR A 58 1.39 -7.11 -5.47
CA THR A 58 2.28 -6.40 -4.56
C THR A 58 3.39 -7.39 -4.21
N GLY A 59 4.65 -7.06 -4.46
CA GLY A 59 5.82 -7.92 -4.22
C GLY A 59 6.11 -8.23 -2.74
N TYR A 60 5.09 -8.08 -1.90
CA TYR A 60 5.06 -8.33 -0.48
C TYR A 60 3.60 -8.68 -0.07
N PRO A 61 3.42 -9.48 1.00
CA PRO A 61 2.10 -9.89 1.44
C PRO A 61 1.31 -8.69 2.01
N GLN A 62 0.05 -8.53 1.60
CA GLN A 62 -0.90 -7.62 2.25
C GLN A 62 -1.45 -8.24 3.52
N THR A 63 -1.79 -7.41 4.50
CA THR A 63 -2.36 -7.82 5.79
C THR A 63 -3.67 -8.59 5.63
N GLU A 64 -4.51 -8.13 4.71
CA GLU A 64 -5.78 -8.72 4.31
C GLU A 64 -5.55 -10.10 3.70
N GLY A 65 -4.58 -10.20 2.79
CA GLY A 65 -4.18 -11.47 2.20
C GLY A 65 -3.69 -12.51 3.21
N LEU A 66 -2.90 -12.09 4.22
CA LEU A 66 -2.44 -12.95 5.31
C LEU A 66 -3.58 -13.38 6.23
N LEU A 67 -4.48 -12.45 6.57
CA LEU A 67 -5.68 -12.76 7.36
C LEU A 67 -6.58 -13.76 6.61
N GLY A 68 -6.77 -13.56 5.31
CA GLY A 68 -7.50 -14.47 4.44
C GLY A 68 -6.89 -15.87 4.44
N ASP A 69 -5.56 -15.99 4.36
CA ASP A 69 -4.87 -17.30 4.43
C ASP A 69 -5.11 -18.00 5.78
N CYS A 70 -5.10 -17.27 6.90
CA CYS A 70 -5.44 -17.83 8.20
C CYS A 70 -6.89 -18.29 8.27
N MET A 71 -7.83 -17.47 7.79
CA MET A 71 -9.26 -17.81 7.77
C MET A 71 -9.54 -19.05 6.91
N LEU A 72 -8.93 -19.14 5.73
CA LEU A 72 -9.04 -20.30 4.84
C LEU A 72 -8.48 -21.58 5.47
N LYS A 73 -7.32 -21.47 6.13
CA LYS A 73 -6.68 -22.61 6.79
C LYS A 73 -7.57 -23.17 7.90
N TYR A 74 -7.94 -22.33 8.87
CA TYR A 74 -8.70 -22.79 10.03
C TYR A 74 -10.16 -23.10 9.69
N GLY A 75 -10.75 -22.42 8.70
CA GLY A 75 -12.07 -22.75 8.19
C GLY A 75 -12.15 -24.17 7.64
N LYS A 76 -11.12 -24.63 6.91
CA LYS A 76 -11.00 -26.02 6.44
C LYS A 76 -10.76 -27.01 7.58
N GLU A 77 -9.89 -26.67 8.53
CA GLU A 77 -9.58 -27.52 9.69
C GLU A 77 -10.81 -27.75 10.60
N LEU A 78 -11.74 -26.79 10.68
CA LEU A 78 -13.01 -26.94 11.41
C LEU A 78 -13.98 -27.94 10.76
N GLY A 79 -13.76 -28.30 9.50
CA GLY A 79 -14.55 -29.26 8.74
C GLY A 79 -15.85 -28.69 8.15
N GLU A 80 -16.34 -29.34 7.10
CA GLU A 80 -17.48 -28.88 6.29
C GLU A 80 -18.81 -28.81 7.05
N GLY A 81 -18.94 -29.56 8.16
CA GLY A 81 -20.10 -29.52 9.04
C GLY A 81 -20.15 -28.29 9.96
N SER A 82 -19.07 -27.51 10.04
CA SER A 82 -19.01 -26.30 10.85
C SER A 82 -19.53 -25.10 10.08
N THR A 83 -20.67 -24.55 10.51
CA THR A 83 -21.21 -23.30 9.94
C THR A 83 -20.21 -22.15 10.03
N PHE A 84 -19.45 -22.09 11.13
CA PHE A 84 -18.40 -21.09 11.30
C PHE A 84 -17.19 -21.37 10.40
N GLY A 85 -16.84 -22.63 10.17
CA GLY A 85 -15.79 -23.01 9.23
C GLY A 85 -16.09 -22.56 7.80
N ASN A 86 -17.32 -22.78 7.35
CA ASN A 86 -17.77 -22.34 6.02
C ASN A 86 -17.79 -20.80 5.90
N ALA A 87 -18.26 -20.10 6.93
CA ALA A 87 -18.22 -18.63 6.96
C ALA A 87 -16.78 -18.09 6.93
N LEU A 88 -15.84 -18.72 7.65
CA LEU A 88 -14.43 -18.35 7.61
C LEU A 88 -13.83 -18.54 6.21
N ILE A 89 -14.23 -19.59 5.49
CA ILE A 89 -13.76 -19.81 4.12
C ILE A 89 -14.25 -18.67 3.21
N GLU A 90 -15.54 -18.34 3.21
CA GLU A 90 -16.12 -17.28 2.37
C GLU A 90 -15.50 -15.90 2.64
N VAL A 91 -15.35 -15.56 3.93
CA VAL A 91 -14.70 -14.30 4.32
C VAL A 91 -13.22 -14.33 3.95
N GLY A 92 -12.54 -15.47 4.13
CA GLY A 92 -11.15 -15.66 3.75
C GLY A 92 -10.91 -15.44 2.26
N GLU A 93 -11.77 -15.96 1.38
CA GLU A 93 -11.72 -15.71 -0.07
C GLU A 93 -11.93 -14.22 -0.39
N SER A 94 -12.88 -13.57 0.28
CA SER A 94 -13.13 -12.15 0.13
C SER A 94 -11.92 -11.29 0.55
N MET A 95 -11.21 -11.68 1.61
CA MET A 95 -9.98 -11.01 2.04
C MET A 95 -8.84 -11.13 1.00
N LYS A 96 -8.83 -12.17 0.15
CA LYS A 96 -7.82 -12.30 -0.93
C LYS A 96 -8.07 -11.36 -2.10
N LEU A 97 -9.27 -10.75 -2.19
CA LEU A 97 -9.68 -9.83 -3.25
C LEU A 97 -9.51 -8.36 -2.87
N MET A 98 -9.27 -8.07 -1.58
CA MET A 98 -8.93 -6.73 -1.08
C MET A 98 -7.45 -6.41 -1.33
#